data_AF-A0A2U0H6I5-F1
#
_entry.id   AF-A0A2U0H6I5-F1
#
_cell.length_a   1.000
_cell.length_b   1.000
_cell.length_c   1.000
_cell.angle_alpha   90.00
_cell.angle_beta   90.00
_cell.angle_gamma   90.00
#
_symmetry.space_group_name_H-M   'P 1'
#
loop_
_entity.id
_entity.type
_entity.pdbx_description
1 polymer ?
#
loop_
_entity_poly.entity_id
_entity_poly.type
_entity_poly.pdbx_seq_one_letter_code
_entity_poly.pdbx_strand_id
1 'polypeptide(L)'
;MDTMTPEFARRFWKSLLDNASRLITDANALLDAGSHGRARALTVLAQEELGKALWVYQEFEGAWSEGTESPRAVGRLNSHGRSHVAKYLEAIEFGSELEAFWGDYPEIEEPADGESWDDVFARRRARADEAAKAANQDKQFGFYVDLDSTGGIVTPQDLPADRVAEDLQRAARVVEMLLIRDHTRMKHDAVTEYDSTGEMQWRLMPISHPEEFTGFVQAVRDRDGNDEGEPSPRDD
;
A
#
# COMPACT_ATOMS: atom_id res chain seq x y z
N MET A 1 21.61 5.02 10.88
CA MET A 1 21.78 6.21 10.00
C MET A 1 20.76 7.16 10.56
N ASP A 2 21.19 8.00 11.50
CA ASP A 2 20.29 8.41 12.57
C ASP A 2 19.51 9.67 12.22
N THR A 3 19.93 10.37 11.16
CA THR A 3 19.36 11.63 10.69
C THR A 3 19.42 11.65 9.15
N MET A 4 18.41 12.24 8.51
CA MET A 4 18.36 12.45 7.06
C MET A 4 17.90 13.87 6.71
N THR A 5 18.35 14.40 5.57
CA THR A 5 17.84 15.66 5.02
C THR A 5 16.46 15.45 4.42
N PRO A 6 15.59 16.48 4.34
CA PRO A 6 14.30 16.39 3.68
C PRO A 6 14.39 15.91 2.22
N GLU A 7 15.40 16.34 1.47
CA GLU A 7 15.62 15.88 0.10
C GLU A 7 15.94 14.38 0.02
N PHE A 8 16.83 13.88 0.88
CA PHE A 8 17.14 12.45 0.93
C PHE A 8 15.92 11.64 1.39
N ALA A 9 15.21 12.13 2.42
CA ALA A 9 13.99 11.51 2.91
C ALA A 9 12.94 11.38 1.80
N ARG A 10 12.78 12.41 0.96
CA ARG A 10 11.83 12.40 -0.17
C ARG A 10 12.21 11.33 -1.17
N ARG A 11 13.48 11.27 -1.60
CA ARG A 11 13.96 10.22 -2.51
C ARG A 11 13.80 8.83 -1.92
N PHE A 12 14.11 8.66 -0.64
CA PHE A 12 13.95 7.39 0.05
C PHE A 12 12.49 6.96 0.12
N TRP A 13 11.58 7.87 0.50
CA TRP A 13 10.14 7.63 0.52
C TRP A 13 9.59 7.23 -0.84
N LYS A 14 9.97 7.93 -1.92
CA LYS A 14 9.57 7.57 -3.30
C LYS A 14 10.09 6.18 -3.69
N SER A 15 11.32 5.84 -3.32
CA SER A 15 11.87 4.50 -3.58
C SER A 15 11.14 3.39 -2.82
N LEU A 16 10.69 3.64 -1.60
CA LEU A 16 9.88 2.68 -0.82
C LEU A 16 8.54 2.43 -1.52
N LEU A 17 7.86 3.48 -1.98
CA LEU A 17 6.57 3.35 -2.68
C LEU A 17 6.69 2.77 -4.10
N ASP A 18 7.76 3.10 -4.84
CA ASP A 18 8.04 2.45 -6.12
C ASP A 18 8.24 0.94 -5.92
N ASN A 19 9.02 0.56 -4.91
CA ASN A 19 9.24 -0.84 -4.59
C ASN A 19 7.94 -1.54 -4.14
N ALA A 20 7.14 -0.91 -3.26
CA ALA A 20 5.86 -1.46 -2.84
C ALA A 20 4.90 -1.72 -4.02
N SER A 21 4.78 -0.75 -4.93
CA SER A 21 3.89 -0.89 -6.10
C SER A 21 4.41 -1.92 -7.12
N ARG A 22 5.73 -2.08 -7.27
CA ARG A 22 6.31 -3.18 -8.07
C ARG A 22 6.04 -4.54 -7.44
N LEU A 23 6.25 -4.68 -6.13
CA LEU A 23 5.95 -5.92 -5.40
C LEU A 23 4.48 -6.33 -5.55
N ILE A 24 3.55 -5.37 -5.52
CA ILE A 24 2.12 -5.61 -5.76
C ILE A 24 1.86 -6.06 -7.21
N THR A 25 2.52 -5.45 -8.18
CA THR A 25 2.40 -5.86 -9.59
C THR A 25 2.91 -7.29 -9.80
N ASP A 26 4.07 -7.61 -9.22
CA ASP A 26 4.66 -8.94 -9.28
C ASP A 26 3.79 -9.97 -8.54
N ALA A 27 3.22 -9.60 -7.39
CA ALA A 27 2.27 -10.43 -6.66
C ALA A 27 1.03 -10.77 -7.50
N ASN A 28 0.49 -9.79 -8.23
CA ASN A 28 -0.64 -10.00 -9.14
C ASN A 28 -0.29 -10.98 -10.25
N ALA A 29 0.85 -10.81 -10.91
CA ALA A 29 1.30 -11.73 -11.94
C ALA A 29 1.49 -13.18 -11.42
N LEU A 30 1.98 -13.32 -10.19
CA LEU A 30 2.11 -14.64 -9.55
C LEU A 30 0.77 -15.24 -9.14
N LEU A 31 -0.20 -14.42 -8.72
CA LEU A 31 -1.56 -14.84 -8.44
C LEU A 31 -2.23 -15.38 -9.71
N ASP A 32 -2.12 -14.66 -10.83
CA ASP A 32 -2.64 -15.08 -12.15
C ASP A 32 -2.00 -16.40 -12.62
N ALA A 33 -0.73 -16.63 -12.27
CA ALA A 33 0.00 -17.86 -12.56
C ALA A 33 -0.27 -19.01 -11.56
N GLY A 34 -1.14 -18.81 -10.57
CA GLY A 34 -1.48 -19.82 -9.57
C GLY A 34 -0.42 -20.04 -8.48
N SER A 35 0.55 -19.13 -8.32
CA SER A 35 1.58 -19.20 -7.27
C SER A 35 1.17 -18.40 -6.04
N HIS A 36 0.11 -18.85 -5.37
CA HIS A 36 -0.57 -18.09 -4.31
C HIS A 36 0.32 -17.78 -3.11
N GLY A 37 1.13 -18.73 -2.63
CA GLY A 37 2.02 -18.49 -1.49
C GLY A 37 3.05 -17.40 -1.80
N ARG A 38 3.63 -17.40 -3.01
CA ARG A 38 4.57 -16.35 -3.42
C ARG A 38 3.88 -15.00 -3.60
N ALA A 39 2.70 -14.99 -4.23
CA ALA A 39 1.89 -13.78 -4.36
C ALA A 39 1.61 -13.16 -2.97
N ARG A 40 1.15 -13.97 -2.01
CA ARG A 40 0.92 -13.54 -0.63
C ARG A 40 2.18 -12.98 0.02
N ALA A 41 3.33 -13.65 -0.14
CA ALA A 41 4.58 -13.18 0.45
C ALA A 41 5.04 -11.83 -0.13
N LEU A 42 4.87 -11.60 -1.44
CA LEU A 42 5.15 -10.31 -2.06
C LEU A 42 4.16 -9.21 -1.60
N THR A 43 2.88 -9.54 -1.43
CA THR A 43 1.90 -8.63 -0.82
C THR A 43 2.33 -8.18 0.58
N VAL A 44 2.75 -9.12 1.43
CA VAL A 44 3.25 -8.79 2.79
C VAL A 44 4.49 -7.91 2.73
N LEU A 45 5.43 -8.19 1.83
CA LEU A 45 6.62 -7.36 1.63
C LEU A 45 6.25 -5.94 1.19
N ALA A 46 5.28 -5.78 0.29
CA ALA A 46 4.80 -4.46 -0.12
C ALA A 46 4.22 -3.66 1.05
N GLN A 47 3.45 -4.31 1.93
CA GLN A 47 2.93 -3.69 3.15
C GLN A 47 4.04 -3.32 4.13
N GLU A 48 5.11 -4.11 4.23
CA GLU A 48 6.28 -3.72 5.04
C GLU A 48 7.03 -2.50 4.46
N GLU A 49 7.12 -2.39 3.14
CA GLU A 49 7.69 -1.19 2.47
C GLU A 49 6.82 0.04 2.74
N LEU A 50 5.50 -0.10 2.64
CA LEU A 50 4.54 0.93 3.01
C LEU A 50 4.71 1.37 4.48
N GLY A 51 4.84 0.43 5.42
CA GLY A 51 5.06 0.75 6.83
C GLY A 51 6.30 1.62 7.07
N LYS A 52 7.41 1.33 6.37
CA LYS A 52 8.58 2.21 6.39
C LYS A 52 8.30 3.57 5.77
N ALA A 53 7.56 3.61 4.66
CA ALA A 53 7.21 4.84 3.97
C ALA A 53 6.38 5.76 4.88
N LEU A 54 5.44 5.20 5.64
CA LEU A 54 4.63 5.93 6.62
C LEU A 54 5.50 6.60 7.69
N TRP A 55 6.49 5.91 8.24
CA TRP A 55 7.40 6.49 9.23
C TRP A 55 8.20 7.67 8.68
N VAL A 56 8.66 7.58 7.43
CA VAL A 56 9.37 8.70 6.77
C VAL A 56 8.40 9.85 6.50
N TYR A 57 7.20 9.53 6.01
CA TYR A 57 6.18 10.52 5.67
C TYR A 57 5.74 11.33 6.89
N GLN A 58 5.42 10.66 8.01
CA GLN A 58 5.02 11.31 9.26
C GLN A 58 6.07 12.28 9.79
N GLU A 59 7.36 11.95 9.63
CA GLU A 59 8.46 12.81 10.12
C GLU A 59 8.74 14.02 9.21
N PHE A 60 8.53 13.86 7.89
CA PHE A 60 8.97 14.84 6.90
C PHE A 60 7.86 15.56 6.14
N GLU A 61 6.57 15.19 6.24
CA GLU A 61 5.50 15.80 5.44
C GLU A 61 5.46 17.33 5.60
N GLY A 62 5.58 17.84 6.83
CA GLY A 62 5.63 19.29 7.08
C GLY A 62 6.89 19.94 6.51
N ALA A 63 8.05 19.28 6.67
CA ALA A 63 9.31 19.79 6.14
C ALA A 63 9.31 19.88 4.61
N TRP A 64 8.70 18.90 3.92
CA TRP A 64 8.51 18.92 2.47
C TRP A 64 7.53 19.98 2.04
N SER A 65 6.42 20.20 2.77
CA SER A 65 5.46 21.25 2.42
C SER A 65 6.04 22.64 2.58
N GLU A 66 6.81 22.89 3.64
CA GLU A 66 7.41 24.19 3.97
C GLU A 66 8.71 24.48 3.21
N GLY A 67 9.31 23.47 2.56
CA GLY A 67 10.61 23.61 1.89
C GLY A 67 11.78 23.79 2.85
N THR A 68 11.67 23.28 4.09
CA THR A 68 12.78 23.35 5.05
C THR A 68 13.85 22.33 4.71
N GLU A 69 15.11 22.63 5.06
CA GLU A 69 16.25 21.75 4.79
C GLU A 69 16.82 21.07 6.04
N SER A 70 16.30 21.41 7.22
CA SER A 70 16.83 20.92 8.50
C SER A 70 16.76 19.39 8.58
N PRO A 71 17.90 18.71 8.83
CA PRO A 71 17.90 17.26 8.98
C PRO A 71 17.08 16.82 10.17
N ARG A 72 16.36 15.69 10.03
CA ARG A 72 15.54 15.09 11.09
C ARG A 72 15.85 13.62 11.28
N ALA A 73 15.63 13.13 12.49
CA ALA A 73 15.81 11.74 12.85
C ALA A 73 14.47 11.00 12.74
N VAL A 74 14.42 9.91 11.98
CA VAL A 74 13.23 9.05 11.93
C VAL A 74 13.36 7.98 13.01
N GLY A 75 12.96 8.32 14.24
CA GLY A 75 13.15 7.46 15.41
C GLY A 75 12.61 6.03 15.22
N ARG A 76 11.46 5.89 14.54
CA ARG A 76 10.85 4.59 14.25
C ARG A 76 11.70 3.72 13.32
N LEU A 77 12.40 4.29 12.33
CA LEU A 77 13.31 3.51 11.47
C LEU A 77 14.50 2.94 12.27
N ASN A 78 15.02 3.70 13.23
CA ASN A 78 16.13 3.22 14.07
C ASN A 78 15.69 2.09 15.01
N SER A 79 14.55 2.25 15.66
CA SER A 79 14.04 1.28 16.65
C SER A 79 13.42 0.05 16.00
N HIS A 80 12.76 0.21 14.85
CA HIS A 80 11.88 -0.80 14.25
C HIS A 80 12.18 -1.13 12.80
N GLY A 81 13.18 -0.51 12.16
CA GLY A 81 13.51 -0.74 10.75
C GLY A 81 13.79 -2.20 10.37
N ARG A 82 14.27 -3.01 11.33
CA ARG A 82 14.50 -4.46 11.18
C ARG A 82 13.31 -5.33 11.62
N SER A 83 12.29 -4.75 12.25
CA SER A 83 11.12 -5.49 12.71
C SER A 83 10.09 -5.58 11.58
N HIS A 84 9.98 -6.77 10.99
CA HIS A 84 8.95 -7.08 9.99
C HIS A 84 7.54 -6.84 10.51
N VAL A 85 7.28 -7.30 11.74
CA VAL A 85 5.99 -7.15 12.42
C VAL A 85 5.64 -5.68 12.61
N ALA A 86 6.58 -4.84 13.09
CA ALA A 86 6.29 -3.43 13.34
C ALA A 86 5.99 -2.66 12.04
N LYS A 87 6.72 -2.96 10.95
CA LYS A 87 6.45 -2.35 9.64
C LYS A 87 5.06 -2.73 9.14
N TYR A 88 4.72 -4.02 9.21
CA TYR A 88 3.42 -4.50 8.75
C TYR A 88 2.27 -3.97 9.60
N LEU A 89 2.44 -3.90 10.92
CA LEU A 89 1.47 -3.32 11.85
C LEU A 89 1.13 -1.88 11.49
N GLU A 90 2.14 -1.05 11.20
CA GLU A 90 1.92 0.34 10.77
C GLU A 90 1.04 0.41 9.51
N ALA A 91 1.26 -0.49 8.54
CA ALA A 91 0.44 -0.56 7.33
C ALA A 91 -1.00 -1.02 7.61
N ILE A 92 -1.21 -1.94 8.56
CA ILE A 92 -2.57 -2.34 8.99
C ILE A 92 -3.29 -1.17 9.64
N GLU A 93 -2.64 -0.52 10.61
CA GLU A 93 -3.21 0.60 11.35
C GLU A 93 -3.60 1.73 10.40
N PHE A 94 -2.70 2.10 9.49
CA PHE A 94 -3.00 3.08 8.44
C PHE A 94 -4.14 2.61 7.53
N GLY A 95 -4.13 1.36 7.08
CA GLY A 95 -5.20 0.79 6.25
C GLY A 95 -6.55 0.65 6.96
N SER A 96 -6.64 0.83 8.27
CA SER A 96 -7.93 0.86 8.98
C SER A 96 -8.78 2.08 8.60
N GLU A 97 -8.14 3.14 8.11
CA GLU A 97 -8.81 4.34 7.61
C GLU A 97 -9.34 4.20 6.18
N LEU A 98 -9.04 3.08 5.49
CA LEU A 98 -9.26 2.92 4.05
C LEU A 98 -10.72 3.13 3.64
N GLU A 99 -11.67 2.53 4.34
CA GLU A 99 -13.09 2.66 4.00
C GLU A 99 -13.53 4.11 4.14
N ALA A 100 -13.24 4.73 5.29
CA ALA A 100 -13.60 6.12 5.56
C ALA A 100 -12.94 7.08 4.56
N PHE A 101 -11.71 6.78 4.12
CA PHE A 101 -11.00 7.55 3.09
C PHE A 101 -11.75 7.53 1.75
N TRP A 102 -12.36 6.41 1.37
CA TRP A 102 -13.16 6.27 0.15
C TRP A 102 -14.62 6.67 0.32
N GLY A 103 -15.01 7.22 1.47
CA GLY A 103 -16.37 7.66 1.77
C GLY A 103 -17.30 6.55 2.25
N ASP A 104 -16.79 5.34 2.43
CA ASP A 104 -17.48 4.24 3.07
C ASP A 104 -17.24 4.35 4.57
N TYR A 105 -18.20 4.91 5.31
CA TYR A 105 -18.06 5.01 6.77
C TYR A 105 -18.48 3.68 7.40
N PRO A 106 -17.55 2.83 7.87
CA PRO A 106 -17.95 1.65 8.61
C PRO A 106 -18.71 2.04 9.86
N GLU A 107 -19.60 1.15 10.32
CA GLU A 107 -20.08 1.19 11.69
C GLU A 107 -18.86 1.15 12.61
N ILE A 108 -18.65 2.23 13.36
CA ILE A 108 -17.59 2.30 14.35
C ILE A 108 -17.84 1.15 15.32
N GLU A 109 -16.85 0.28 15.51
CA GLU A 109 -16.92 -0.76 16.55
C GLU A 109 -17.16 -0.08 17.90
N GLU A 110 -18.41 -0.14 18.35
CA GLU A 110 -18.81 0.47 19.60
C GLU A 110 -18.31 -0.40 20.77
N PRO A 111 -17.92 0.22 21.90
CA PRO A 111 -17.64 -0.53 23.12
C PRO A 111 -18.86 -1.35 23.52
N ALA A 112 -18.64 -2.61 23.91
CA ALA A 112 -19.69 -3.41 24.53
C ALA A 112 -20.14 -2.79 25.87
N ASP A 113 -21.29 -3.24 26.40
CA ASP A 113 -21.78 -2.78 27.71
C ASP A 113 -20.71 -2.99 28.81
N GLY A 114 -20.19 -1.89 29.35
CA GLY A 114 -19.14 -1.87 30.38
C GLY A 114 -17.70 -1.91 29.86
N GLU A 115 -17.49 -1.96 28.55
CA GLU A 115 -16.17 -1.82 27.90
C GLU A 115 -15.84 -0.33 27.75
N SER A 116 -14.59 0.05 28.03
CA SER A 116 -14.12 1.41 27.75
C SER A 116 -13.60 1.52 26.32
N TRP A 117 -13.48 2.76 25.80
CA TRP A 117 -12.80 2.98 24.52
C TRP A 117 -11.35 2.50 24.52
N ASP A 118 -10.66 2.59 25.65
CA ASP A 118 -9.29 2.08 25.80
C ASP A 118 -9.23 0.56 25.60
N ASP A 119 -10.24 -0.17 26.07
CA ASP A 119 -10.35 -1.63 25.87
C ASP A 119 -10.60 -1.96 24.39
N VAL A 120 -11.45 -1.20 23.70
CA VAL A 120 -11.68 -1.35 22.24
C VAL A 120 -10.37 -1.11 21.47
N PHE A 121 -9.63 -0.06 21.81
CA PHE A 121 -8.33 0.21 21.18
C PHE A 121 -7.30 -0.89 21.46
N ALA A 122 -7.25 -1.39 22.69
CA ALA A 122 -6.36 -2.49 23.06
C ALA A 122 -6.68 -3.78 22.29
N ARG A 123 -7.98 -4.08 22.13
CA ARG A 123 -8.46 -5.25 21.36
C ARG A 123 -8.12 -5.14 19.87
N ARG A 124 -8.31 -3.96 19.27
CA ARG A 124 -7.91 -3.70 17.87
C ARG A 124 -6.42 -3.87 17.68
N ARG A 125 -5.61 -3.32 18.59
CA ARG A 125 -4.15 -3.46 18.55
C ARG A 125 -3.72 -4.92 18.68
N ALA A 126 -4.32 -5.68 19.60
CA ALA A 126 -4.02 -7.11 19.75
C ALA A 126 -4.33 -7.90 18.47
N ARG A 127 -5.48 -7.64 17.83
CA ARG A 127 -5.83 -8.27 16.54
C ARG A 127 -4.83 -7.90 15.44
N ALA A 128 -4.40 -6.64 15.38
CA ALA A 128 -3.43 -6.18 14.40
C ALA A 128 -2.03 -6.81 14.62
N ASP A 129 -1.62 -6.99 15.88
CA ASP A 129 -0.39 -7.70 16.25
C ASP A 129 -0.44 -9.20 15.85
N GLU A 130 -1.57 -9.86 16.08
CA GLU A 130 -1.78 -11.25 15.63
C GLU A 130 -1.73 -11.36 14.11
N ALA A 131 -2.41 -10.47 13.40
CA ALA A 131 -2.39 -10.40 11.94
C ALA A 131 -0.97 -10.16 11.39
N ALA A 132 -0.18 -9.30 12.05
CA ALA A 132 1.20 -9.03 11.66
C ALA A 132 2.13 -10.23 11.86
N LYS A 133 1.93 -11.00 12.94
CA LYS A 133 2.67 -12.26 13.17
C LYS A 133 2.29 -13.31 12.13
N ALA A 134 1.00 -13.48 11.85
CA ALA A 134 0.51 -14.40 10.83
C ALA A 134 1.04 -14.02 9.44
N ALA A 135 0.99 -12.75 9.06
CA ALA A 135 1.55 -12.27 7.80
C ALA A 135 3.06 -12.52 7.67
N ASN A 136 3.81 -12.38 8.76
CA ASN A 136 5.24 -12.71 8.74
C ASN A 136 5.49 -14.21 8.53
N GLN A 137 4.60 -15.08 9.04
CA GLN A 137 4.64 -16.52 8.76
C GLN A 137 4.25 -16.82 7.30
N ASP A 138 3.16 -16.22 6.80
CA ASP A 138 2.73 -16.33 5.40
C ASP A 138 3.85 -15.94 4.43
N LYS A 139 4.59 -14.88 4.76
CA LYS A 139 5.75 -14.43 3.99
C LYS A 139 6.84 -15.51 3.92
N GLN A 140 7.14 -16.21 5.02
CA GLN A 140 8.11 -17.31 4.97
C GLN A 140 7.55 -18.51 4.21
N PHE A 141 6.29 -18.85 4.45
CA PHE A 141 5.59 -19.91 3.76
C PHE A 141 5.60 -19.76 2.23
N GLY A 142 5.51 -18.52 1.73
CA GLY A 142 5.56 -18.25 0.30
C GLY A 142 6.90 -18.58 -0.38
N PHE A 143 8.00 -18.77 0.37
CA PHE A 143 9.33 -18.99 -0.21
C PHE A 143 9.96 -20.33 0.19
N TYR A 144 9.52 -20.94 1.29
CA TYR A 144 10.16 -22.13 1.85
C TYR A 144 9.21 -23.33 1.86
N VAL A 145 9.79 -24.52 1.74
CA VAL A 145 9.12 -25.79 2.04
C VAL A 145 9.38 -26.09 3.51
N ASP A 146 8.34 -26.48 4.24
CA ASP A 146 8.43 -26.75 5.68
C ASP A 146 7.63 -28.00 6.06
N LEU A 147 7.66 -28.35 7.35
CA LEU A 147 6.82 -29.38 7.95
C LEU A 147 5.72 -28.74 8.81
N ASP A 148 4.48 -29.18 8.64
CA ASP A 148 3.37 -28.79 9.53
C ASP A 148 3.47 -29.46 10.91
N SER A 149 2.54 -29.11 11.81
CA SER A 149 2.49 -29.63 13.18
C SER A 149 2.30 -31.16 13.28
N THR A 150 1.91 -31.81 12.19
CA THR A 150 1.73 -33.27 12.09
C THR A 150 2.91 -33.95 11.39
N GLY A 151 3.89 -33.18 10.92
CA GLY A 151 5.03 -33.68 10.13
C GLY A 151 4.73 -33.81 8.63
N GLY A 152 3.61 -33.27 8.15
CA GLY A 152 3.27 -33.19 6.73
C GLY A 152 4.12 -32.15 6.02
N ILE A 153 4.50 -32.40 4.76
CA ILE A 153 5.24 -31.42 3.95
C ILE A 153 4.26 -30.35 3.47
N VAL A 154 4.60 -29.09 3.71
CA VAL A 154 3.89 -27.93 3.18
C VAL A 154 4.79 -27.13 2.25
N THR A 155 4.19 -26.60 1.19
CA THR A 155 4.85 -25.90 0.10
C THR A 155 4.15 -24.58 -0.19
N PRO A 156 4.82 -23.63 -0.87
CA PRO A 156 4.18 -22.38 -1.28
C PRO A 156 2.91 -22.53 -2.15
N GLN A 157 2.62 -23.74 -2.68
CA GLN A 157 1.42 -24.01 -3.48
C GLN A 157 0.20 -24.37 -2.65
N ASP A 158 0.35 -24.65 -1.35
CA ASP A 158 -0.73 -25.15 -0.51
C ASP A 158 -1.60 -24.01 0.09
N LEU A 159 -1.34 -22.75 -0.29
CA LEU A 159 -2.11 -21.58 0.17
C LEU A 159 -3.36 -21.36 -0.72
N PRO A 160 -4.56 -21.17 -0.14
CA PRO A 160 -5.79 -20.95 -0.92
C PRO A 160 -5.77 -19.59 -1.64
N ALA A 161 -6.37 -19.54 -2.83
CA ALA A 161 -6.28 -18.40 -3.77
C ALA A 161 -7.15 -17.18 -3.37
N ASP A 162 -8.35 -17.45 -2.86
CA ASP A 162 -9.40 -16.48 -2.56
C ASP A 162 -8.90 -15.40 -1.59
N ARG A 163 -8.28 -15.81 -0.49
CA ARG A 163 -7.73 -14.90 0.52
C ARG A 163 -6.62 -14.00 -0.04
N VAL A 164 -5.84 -14.48 -1.01
CA VAL A 164 -4.68 -13.74 -1.54
C VAL A 164 -5.12 -12.59 -2.44
N ALA A 165 -6.17 -12.79 -3.23
CA ALA A 165 -6.69 -11.76 -4.14
C ALA A 165 -7.22 -10.55 -3.36
N GLU A 166 -8.02 -10.78 -2.31
CA GLU A 166 -8.57 -9.72 -1.46
C GLU A 166 -7.47 -8.95 -0.72
N ASP A 167 -6.52 -9.67 -0.11
CA ASP A 167 -5.39 -9.07 0.58
C ASP A 167 -4.51 -8.22 -0.37
N LEU A 168 -4.29 -8.71 -1.59
CA LEU A 168 -3.52 -8.00 -2.63
C LEU A 168 -4.21 -6.71 -3.06
N GLN A 169 -5.51 -6.79 -3.37
CA GLN A 169 -6.30 -5.61 -3.73
C GLN A 169 -6.32 -4.59 -2.59
N ARG A 170 -6.52 -5.04 -1.35
CA ARG A 170 -6.45 -4.17 -0.18
C ARG A 170 -5.09 -3.51 -0.05
N ALA A 171 -3.99 -4.25 -0.20
CA ALA A 171 -2.65 -3.68 -0.14
C ALA A 171 -2.43 -2.62 -1.23
N ALA A 172 -2.90 -2.85 -2.46
CA ALA A 172 -2.86 -1.86 -3.54
C ALA A 172 -3.60 -0.57 -3.19
N ARG A 173 -4.83 -0.68 -2.67
CA ARG A 173 -5.64 0.47 -2.25
C ARG A 173 -5.01 1.27 -1.12
N VAL A 174 -4.38 0.62 -0.14
CA VAL A 174 -3.73 1.33 0.98
C VAL A 174 -2.45 2.05 0.52
N VAL A 175 -1.67 1.47 -0.39
CA VAL A 175 -0.53 2.18 -1.00
C VAL A 175 -1.01 3.38 -1.80
N GLU A 176 -2.08 3.21 -2.58
CA GLU A 176 -2.72 4.30 -3.33
C GLU A 176 -3.23 5.42 -2.40
N MET A 177 -3.84 5.08 -1.26
CA MET A 177 -4.29 6.06 -0.27
C MET A 177 -3.15 7.00 0.18
N LEU A 178 -1.95 6.47 0.43
CA LEU A 178 -0.80 7.31 0.77
C LEU A 178 -0.31 8.17 -0.41
N LEU A 179 -0.35 7.63 -1.64
CA LEU A 179 -0.02 8.39 -2.85
C LEU A 179 -1.00 9.55 -3.07
N ILE A 180 -2.29 9.34 -2.86
CA ILE A 180 -3.33 10.37 -2.96
C ILE A 180 -3.19 11.40 -1.84
N ARG A 181 -2.88 10.98 -0.61
CA ARG A 181 -2.60 11.89 0.50
C ARG A 181 -1.43 12.82 0.17
N ASP A 182 -0.34 12.28 -0.38
CA ASP A 182 0.80 13.09 -0.81
C ASP A 182 0.45 14.02 -2.00
N HIS A 183 -0.31 13.53 -2.97
CA HIS A 183 -0.81 14.35 -4.07
C HIS A 183 -1.62 15.55 -3.56
N THR A 184 -2.56 15.29 -2.64
CA THR A 184 -3.39 16.32 -2.00
C THR A 184 -2.52 17.34 -1.26
N ARG A 185 -1.57 16.88 -0.44
CA ARG A 185 -0.59 17.75 0.25
C ARG A 185 0.15 18.65 -0.74
N MET A 186 0.69 18.09 -1.82
CA MET A 186 1.43 18.87 -2.82
C MET A 186 0.56 19.91 -3.53
N LYS A 187 -0.71 19.58 -3.80
CA LYS A 187 -1.62 20.44 -4.54
C LYS A 187 -2.19 21.59 -3.71
N HIS A 188 -2.39 21.36 -2.41
CA HIS A 188 -3.13 22.27 -1.55
C HIS A 188 -2.29 22.93 -0.45
N ASP A 189 -1.25 22.24 0.06
CA ASP A 189 -0.56 22.65 1.28
C ASP A 189 0.92 22.96 1.07
N ALA A 190 1.54 22.48 -0.01
CA ALA A 190 2.96 22.65 -0.25
C ALA A 190 3.28 23.96 -0.99
N VAL A 191 4.34 24.65 -0.56
CA VAL A 191 4.92 25.80 -1.28
C VAL A 191 6.06 25.38 -2.23
N THR A 192 6.46 24.13 -2.17
CA THR A 192 7.52 23.54 -3.01
C THR A 192 6.99 23.16 -4.40
N GLU A 193 7.91 22.94 -5.34
CA GLU A 193 7.55 22.44 -6.67
C GLU A 193 6.86 21.07 -6.61
N TYR A 194 5.93 20.84 -7.53
CA TYR A 194 5.16 19.61 -7.61
C TYR A 194 6.03 18.45 -8.13
N ASP A 195 6.24 17.42 -7.31
CA ASP A 195 7.09 16.28 -7.62
C ASP A 195 6.31 14.95 -7.71
N SER A 196 5.58 14.82 -8.81
CA SER A 196 4.61 13.73 -9.09
C SER A 196 5.05 12.31 -8.66
N THR A 197 4.06 11.53 -8.23
CA THR A 197 4.09 10.07 -8.02
C THR A 197 3.12 9.33 -8.95
N GLY A 198 2.62 10.01 -9.99
CA GLY A 198 1.54 9.51 -10.86
C GLY A 198 1.83 8.16 -11.55
N GLU A 199 3.09 7.87 -11.89
CA GLU A 199 3.46 6.56 -12.47
C GLU A 199 3.20 5.40 -11.50
N MET A 200 3.45 5.60 -10.20
CA MET A 200 3.20 4.59 -9.17
C MET A 200 1.70 4.38 -8.98
N GLN A 201 0.92 5.46 -8.98
CA GLN A 201 -0.54 5.37 -8.87
C GLN A 201 -1.13 4.64 -10.10
N TRP A 202 -0.73 5.04 -11.31
CA TRP A 202 -1.20 4.42 -12.54
C TRP A 202 -0.89 2.92 -12.61
N ARG A 203 0.26 2.50 -12.08
CA ARG A 203 0.65 1.09 -11.97
C ARG A 203 -0.30 0.28 -11.06
N LEU A 204 -0.84 0.90 -10.02
CA LEU A 204 -1.70 0.24 -9.04
C LEU A 204 -3.17 0.17 -9.47
N MET A 205 -3.64 1.11 -10.29
CA MET A 205 -5.04 1.21 -10.73
C MET A 205 -5.67 -0.11 -11.21
N PRO A 206 -5.01 -0.96 -12.04
CA PRO A 206 -5.60 -2.23 -12.49
C PRO A 206 -5.88 -3.23 -11.36
N ILE A 207 -5.23 -3.06 -10.21
CA ILE A 207 -5.29 -3.96 -9.05
C ILE A 207 -6.16 -3.34 -7.95
N SER A 208 -6.00 -2.04 -7.65
CA SER A 208 -6.80 -1.35 -6.64
C SER A 208 -8.25 -1.14 -7.08
N HIS A 209 -8.46 -0.79 -8.35
CA HIS A 209 -9.74 -0.40 -8.94
C HIS A 209 -9.94 -1.06 -10.33
N PRO A 210 -10.03 -2.40 -10.39
CA PRO A 210 -10.00 -3.15 -11.65
C PRO A 210 -11.18 -2.81 -12.58
N GLU A 211 -12.36 -2.55 -12.02
CA GLU A 211 -13.56 -2.22 -12.80
C GLU A 211 -13.45 -0.81 -13.39
N GLU A 212 -13.06 0.17 -12.58
CA GLU A 212 -12.89 1.56 -12.98
C GLU A 212 -11.76 1.71 -14.00
N PHE A 213 -10.65 1.01 -13.80
CA PHE A 213 -9.54 0.98 -14.75
C PHE A 213 -9.97 0.39 -16.10
N THR A 214 -10.69 -0.73 -16.09
CA THR A 214 -11.19 -1.35 -17.32
C THR A 214 -12.14 -0.42 -18.06
N GLY A 215 -13.08 0.22 -17.34
CA GLY A 215 -14.00 1.20 -17.92
C GLY A 215 -13.29 2.41 -18.52
N PHE A 216 -12.27 2.94 -17.83
CA PHE A 216 -11.46 4.03 -18.35
C PHE A 216 -10.71 3.66 -19.63
N VAL A 217 -10.03 2.50 -19.65
CA VAL A 217 -9.27 2.03 -20.82
C VAL A 217 -10.20 1.80 -22.02
N GLN A 218 -11.40 1.27 -21.79
CA GLN A 218 -12.42 1.12 -22.83
C GLN A 218 -12.85 2.49 -23.38
N ALA A 219 -13.18 3.44 -22.50
CA ALA A 219 -13.60 4.78 -22.92
C ALA A 219 -12.53 5.54 -23.72
N VAL A 220 -11.24 5.36 -23.41
CA VAL A 220 -10.14 5.94 -24.20
C VAL A 220 -10.05 5.31 -25.58
N ARG A 221 -10.11 3.97 -25.67
CA ARG A 221 -10.08 3.26 -26.95
C ARG A 221 -11.25 3.64 -27.86
N ASP A 222 -12.44 3.81 -27.29
CA ASP A 222 -13.64 4.18 -28.04
C ASP A 222 -13.58 5.63 -28.57
N ARG A 223 -12.83 6.52 -27.91
CA ARG A 223 -12.57 7.89 -28.40
C ARG A 223 -11.56 7.89 -29.54
N ASP A 224 -10.44 7.17 -29.38
CA ASP A 224 -9.40 7.09 -30.42
C ASP A 224 -9.90 6.37 -31.69
N GLY A 225 -10.82 5.39 -31.54
CA GLY A 225 -11.45 4.69 -32.66
C GLY A 225 -12.49 5.50 -33.43
N ASN A 226 -12.98 6.62 -32.88
CA ASN A 226 -13.94 7.51 -33.53
C ASN A 226 -13.29 8.71 -34.26
N ASP A 227 -11.97 8.91 -34.14
CA ASP A 227 -11.24 10.03 -34.75
C ASP A 227 -10.62 9.68 -36.13
N GLU A 228 -10.85 8.47 -36.67
CA GLU A 228 -10.33 8.03 -37.98
C GLU A 228 -11.21 8.38 -39.19
N GLY A 229 -12.24 9.23 -39.08
CA GLY A 229 -13.10 9.48 -40.23
C GLY A 229 -14.00 10.69 -40.18
N GLU A 230 -13.45 11.88 -40.48
CA GLU A 230 -14.11 12.80 -41.41
C GLU A 230 -13.08 13.83 -41.94
N PRO A 231 -12.74 13.82 -43.24
CA PRO A 231 -11.94 14.89 -43.82
C PRO A 231 -12.76 16.18 -43.76
N SER A 232 -12.26 17.14 -42.98
CA SER A 232 -12.78 18.51 -42.91
C SER A 232 -13.03 19.04 -44.34
N PRO A 233 -14.25 19.49 -44.67
CA PRO A 233 -14.47 20.18 -45.93
C PRO A 233 -13.64 21.46 -45.89
N ARG A 234 -12.67 21.57 -46.80
CA ARG A 234 -12.05 22.85 -47.09
C ARG A 234 -13.11 23.72 -47.74
N ASP A 235 -13.53 24.76 -47.04
CA ASP A 235 -14.31 25.84 -47.62
C ASP A 235 -13.41 26.65 -48.57
N ASP A 236 -13.81 26.70 -49.84
CA ASP A 236 -13.29 27.58 -50.90
C ASP A 236 -13.74 29.04 -50.71
#